data_AF-A0A397I6Z9-F1
#
_entry.id   AF-A0A397I6Z9-F1
#
_cell.length_a   1.000
_cell.length_b   1.000
_cell.length_c   1.000
_cell.angle_alpha   90.00
_cell.angle_beta   90.00
_cell.angle_gamma   90.00
#
_symmetry.space_group_name_H-M   'P 1'
#
loop_
_entity.id
_entity.type
_entity.pdbx_description
1 polymer ?
#
loop_
_entity_poly.entity_id
_entity_poly.type
_entity_poly.pdbx_seq_one_letter_code
_entity_poly.pdbx_strand_id
1 'polypeptide(L)'
;MSYLNYKNRVVEPIEFPNNAYADLMALVTNYNLSNEATNAMIHFFNEHSNLPLSSLPKNAKKGHELMEKMKIPTLTSKKHKILTHNYTCREKAYSEQYTGNWWKNTETSLPDGSKLLSIILYSNATTTDTLGKSSLHPIYISIGNISTKRRNKSDAKQLLGYLPILKAKDKFEKKSKDFKKLVLI
;
A
#
# COMPACT_ATOMS: atom_id res chain seq x y z
N MET A 1 42.13 0.05 -26.47
CA MET A 1 40.73 -0.03 -26.01
C MET A 1 40.72 -0.49 -24.56
N SER A 2 40.50 0.43 -23.63
CA SER A 2 40.42 0.17 -22.18
C SER A 2 39.00 -0.26 -21.80
N TYR A 3 38.86 -1.41 -21.14
CA TYR A 3 37.58 -1.84 -20.57
C TYR A 3 37.37 -1.13 -19.22
N LEU A 4 36.31 -0.33 -19.12
CA LEU A 4 35.83 0.28 -17.88
C LEU A 4 35.29 -0.79 -16.94
N ASN A 5 35.85 -0.83 -15.73
CA ASN A 5 35.50 -1.74 -14.65
C ASN A 5 34.31 -1.16 -13.86
N TYR A 6 33.09 -1.57 -14.21
CA TYR A 6 31.88 -1.14 -13.50
C TYR A 6 31.74 -1.96 -12.21
N LYS A 7 32.33 -1.47 -11.12
CA LYS A 7 32.05 -1.99 -9.78
C LYS A 7 30.58 -1.76 -9.47
N ASN A 8 29.78 -2.84 -9.54
CA ASN A 8 28.47 -2.89 -8.89
C ASN A 8 28.66 -2.61 -7.39
N ARG A 9 28.33 -1.40 -6.95
CA ARG A 9 28.22 -1.08 -5.52
C ARG A 9 27.04 -1.87 -4.96
N VAL A 10 27.34 -2.89 -4.17
CA VAL A 10 26.38 -3.44 -3.22
C VAL A 10 26.05 -2.31 -2.25
N VAL A 11 24.84 -1.78 -2.32
CA VAL A 11 24.36 -0.75 -1.38
C VAL A 11 23.93 -1.50 -0.12
N GLU A 12 24.63 -1.28 0.99
CA GLU A 12 24.28 -1.85 2.29
C GLU A 12 22.84 -1.47 2.68
N PRO A 13 22.10 -2.36 3.37
CA PRO A 13 20.77 -2.03 3.90
C PRO A 13 20.86 -0.78 4.79
N ILE A 14 20.02 0.21 4.51
CA ILE A 14 19.93 1.40 5.37
C ILE A 14 19.16 0.96 6.63
N GLU A 15 19.83 0.97 7.77
CA GLU A 15 19.25 0.67 9.08
C GLU A 15 18.94 1.95 9.88
N PHE A 16 18.14 1.81 10.95
CA PHE A 16 17.87 2.91 11.85
C PHE A 16 19.13 3.23 12.67
N PRO A 17 19.40 4.51 13.00
CA PRO A 17 20.58 4.87 13.78
C PRO A 17 20.62 4.26 15.19
N ASN A 18 19.45 4.00 15.78
CA ASN A 18 19.27 3.37 17.09
C ASN A 18 17.82 2.90 17.30
N ASN A 19 17.58 2.13 18.38
CA ASN A 19 16.25 1.58 18.71
C ASN A 19 15.20 2.66 19.00
N ALA A 20 15.56 3.73 19.73
CA ALA A 20 14.61 4.79 20.07
C ALA A 20 14.07 5.53 18.83
N TYR A 21 14.92 5.70 17.80
CA TYR A 21 14.51 6.20 16.50
C TYR A 21 13.50 5.26 15.85
N ALA A 22 13.80 3.96 15.80
CA ALA A 22 12.93 2.95 15.19
C ALA A 22 11.56 2.90 15.91
N ASP A 23 11.57 2.89 17.24
CA ASP A 23 10.37 2.85 18.07
C ASP A 23 9.49 4.08 17.85
N LEU A 24 10.09 5.29 17.81
CA LEU A 24 9.33 6.50 17.50
C LEU A 24 8.70 6.43 16.11
N MET A 25 9.46 6.02 15.08
CA MET A 25 8.91 5.94 13.72
C MET A 25 7.83 4.86 13.59
N ALA A 26 7.93 3.77 14.35
CA ALA A 26 6.87 2.77 14.46
C ALA A 26 5.61 3.37 15.08
N LEU A 27 5.72 4.16 16.15
CA LEU A 27 4.58 4.86 16.74
C LEU A 27 3.93 5.84 15.75
N VAL A 28 4.74 6.65 15.06
CA VAL A 28 4.25 7.60 14.05
C VAL A 28 3.45 6.90 12.96
N THR A 29 3.95 5.75 12.50
CA THR A 29 3.31 4.98 11.43
C THR A 29 2.06 4.24 11.93
N ASN A 30 2.15 3.56 13.07
CA ASN A 30 1.06 2.73 13.61
C ASN A 30 -0.14 3.56 14.06
N TYR A 31 0.11 4.77 14.57
CA TYR A 31 -0.94 5.66 15.08
C TYR A 31 -1.18 6.88 14.17
N ASN A 32 -0.56 6.90 12.99
CA ASN A 32 -0.76 7.92 11.97
C ASN A 32 -0.57 9.36 12.51
N LEU A 33 0.46 9.55 13.35
CA LEU A 33 0.74 10.82 14.03
C LEU A 33 1.09 11.90 13.01
N SER A 34 0.60 13.13 13.21
CA SER A 34 0.97 14.25 12.36
C SER A 34 2.43 14.65 12.59
N ASN A 35 3.01 15.35 11.61
CA ASN A 35 4.36 15.90 11.74
C ASN A 35 4.46 16.85 12.94
N GLU A 36 3.43 17.65 13.18
CA GLU A 36 3.35 18.60 14.29
C GLU A 36 3.35 17.87 15.64
N ALA A 37 2.51 16.85 15.81
CA ALA A 37 2.46 16.07 17.05
C ALA A 37 3.77 15.33 17.31
N THR A 38 4.34 14.73 16.26
CA THR A 38 5.63 14.03 16.31
C THR A 38 6.75 14.99 16.69
N ASN A 39 6.80 16.19 16.11
CA ASN A 39 7.79 17.21 16.45
C ASN A 39 7.65 17.69 17.90
N ALA A 40 6.42 17.84 18.40
CA ALA A 40 6.18 18.19 19.80
C ALA A 40 6.69 17.09 20.75
N MET A 41 6.48 15.81 20.42
CA MET A 41 7.03 14.69 21.19
C MET A 41 8.56 14.66 21.17
N ILE A 42 9.18 14.87 20.01
CA ILE A 42 10.64 14.95 19.86
C ILE A 42 11.20 16.08 20.72
N HIS A 43 10.59 17.27 20.65
CA HIS A 43 10.98 18.41 21.46
C HIS A 43 10.85 18.11 22.96
N PHE A 44 9.69 17.62 23.40
CA PHE A 44 9.45 17.24 24.79
C PHE A 44 10.52 16.26 25.31
N PHE A 45 10.83 15.22 24.54
CA PHE A 45 11.83 14.24 24.94
C PHE A 45 13.22 14.86 25.02
N ASN A 46 13.62 15.65 24.01
CA ASN A 46 14.95 16.26 23.98
C ASN A 46 15.16 17.24 25.13
N GLU A 47 14.17 18.07 25.45
CA GLU A 47 14.22 19.04 26.55
C GLU A 47 14.36 18.38 27.92
N HIS A 48 13.72 17.23 28.12
CA HIS A 48 13.68 16.54 29.42
C HIS A 48 14.63 15.34 29.52
N SER A 49 15.37 15.02 28.45
CA SER A 49 16.33 13.92 28.46
C SER A 49 17.66 14.35 29.07
N ASN A 50 18.27 13.48 29.87
CA ASN A 50 19.64 13.66 30.36
C ASN A 50 20.71 13.16 29.35
N LEU A 51 20.33 12.98 28.08
CA LEU A 51 21.22 12.45 27.06
C LEU A 51 22.06 13.59 26.45
N PRO A 52 23.38 13.41 26.28
CA PRO A 52 24.26 14.44 25.70
C PRO A 52 23.98 14.68 24.21
N LEU A 53 23.34 13.72 23.53
CA LEU A 53 22.90 13.83 22.14
C LEU A 53 21.51 13.20 22.01
N SER A 54 20.65 13.85 21.23
CA SER A 54 19.32 13.33 20.92
C SER A 54 19.43 11.99 20.16
N SER A 55 18.77 10.96 20.70
CA SER A 55 18.60 9.66 20.05
C SER A 55 17.48 9.67 19.00
N LEU A 56 16.70 10.75 18.92
CA LEU A 56 15.53 10.87 18.05
C LEU A 56 15.87 11.56 16.71
N PRO A 57 15.04 11.40 15.67
CA PRO A 57 15.16 12.21 14.46
C PRO A 57 15.09 13.70 14.79
N LYS A 58 15.81 14.52 14.01
CA LYS A 58 15.78 15.99 14.15
C LYS A 58 14.36 16.58 14.06
N ASN A 59 13.51 15.95 13.26
CA ASN A 59 12.09 16.24 13.11
C ASN A 59 11.42 15.08 12.36
N ALA A 60 10.09 15.04 12.37
CA ALA A 60 9.28 14.03 11.70
C ALA A 60 9.64 13.87 10.22
N LYS A 61 9.86 14.98 9.50
CA LYS A 61 10.22 14.96 8.08
C LYS A 61 11.53 14.21 7.84
N LYS A 62 12.55 14.43 8.66
CA LYS A 62 13.82 13.69 8.59
C LYS A 62 13.65 12.21 8.94
N GLY A 63 12.74 11.90 9.87
CA GLY A 63 12.24 10.56 10.14
C GLY A 63 11.73 9.86 8.87
N HIS A 64 10.75 10.48 8.21
CA HIS A 64 10.16 9.97 6.98
C HIS A 64 11.15 9.90 5.81
N GLU A 65 12.01 10.90 5.63
CA GLU A 65 13.06 10.87 4.59
C GLU A 65 14.02 9.68 4.77
N LEU A 66 14.31 9.28 6.01
CA LEU A 66 15.10 8.08 6.27
C LEU A 66 14.30 6.82 5.92
N MET A 67 13.05 6.71 6.37
CA MET A 67 12.16 5.59 6.05
C MET A 67 11.92 5.41 4.54
N GLU A 68 11.81 6.50 3.78
CA GLU A 68 11.68 6.44 2.31
C GLU A 68 12.97 5.95 1.64
N LYS A 69 14.12 6.32 2.19
CA LYS A 69 15.42 5.86 1.70
C LYS A 69 15.69 4.40 2.05
N MET A 70 15.21 3.96 3.22
CA MET A 70 15.12 2.55 3.57
C MET A 70 14.24 1.89 2.52
N LYS A 71 14.86 1.30 1.49
CA LYS A 71 14.17 0.46 0.53
C LYS A 71 13.63 -0.74 1.31
N ILE A 72 12.45 -0.62 1.90
CA ILE A 72 11.71 -1.79 2.36
C ILE A 72 11.47 -2.61 1.09
N PRO A 73 12.04 -3.81 0.94
CA PRO A 73 11.96 -4.55 -0.33
C PRO A 73 10.54 -4.96 -0.73
N THR A 74 9.52 -4.68 0.08
CA THR A 74 8.25 -5.41 0.05
C THR A 74 7.07 -4.71 -0.62
N LEU A 75 7.24 -3.52 -1.22
CA LEU A 75 6.15 -2.90 -2.01
C LEU A 75 6.59 -2.35 -3.36
N THR A 76 7.50 -3.04 -4.04
CA THR A 76 7.61 -2.86 -5.50
C THR A 76 6.39 -3.51 -6.16
N SER A 77 5.35 -2.71 -6.43
CA SER A 77 4.21 -3.17 -7.22
C SER A 77 4.68 -3.48 -8.64
N LYS A 78 5.03 -4.72 -8.93
CA LYS A 78 5.29 -5.17 -10.30
C LYS A 78 3.94 -5.35 -10.99
N LYS A 79 3.59 -4.40 -11.85
CA LYS A 79 2.42 -4.52 -12.74
C LYS A 79 2.69 -5.66 -13.71
N HIS A 80 2.00 -6.79 -13.53
CA HIS A 80 2.00 -7.88 -14.49
C HIS A 80 0.74 -7.78 -15.33
N LYS A 81 0.87 -7.87 -16.66
CA LYS A 81 -0.28 -7.96 -17.55
C LYS A 81 -0.91 -9.34 -17.39
N ILE A 82 -2.08 -9.38 -16.74
CA ILE A 82 -2.75 -10.64 -16.40
C ILE A 82 -3.49 -11.23 -17.62
N LEU A 83 -4.02 -10.39 -18.52
CA LEU A 83 -4.73 -10.81 -19.72
C LEU A 83 -4.30 -10.01 -20.96
N THR A 84 -4.23 -10.70 -22.10
CA THR A 84 -4.17 -10.10 -23.43
C THR A 84 -5.30 -10.71 -24.24
N HIS A 85 -6.26 -9.90 -24.69
CA HIS A 85 -7.38 -10.38 -25.51
C HIS A 85 -6.92 -10.41 -26.98
N ASN A 86 -6.58 -11.59 -27.50
CA ASN A 86 -6.22 -11.79 -28.90
C ASN A 86 -7.46 -12.29 -29.65
N TYR A 87 -7.98 -11.50 -30.58
CA TYR A 87 -9.16 -11.83 -31.40
C TYR A 87 -8.86 -12.80 -32.55
N THR A 88 -7.68 -13.42 -32.60
CA THR A 88 -7.28 -14.29 -33.72
C THR A 88 -7.09 -15.74 -33.28
N CYS A 89 -8.15 -16.52 -33.55
CA CYS A 89 -8.19 -17.96 -33.85
C CYS A 89 -7.76 -18.97 -32.75
N ARG A 90 -8.73 -19.85 -32.40
CA ARG A 90 -8.77 -20.91 -31.35
C ARG A 90 -9.11 -20.41 -29.94
N GLU A 91 -10.39 -20.13 -29.76
CA GLU A 91 -11.02 -19.50 -28.60
C GLU A 91 -10.85 -20.31 -27.30
N LYS A 92 -9.97 -19.82 -26.41
CA LYS A 92 -10.09 -20.06 -24.97
C LYS A 92 -10.59 -18.78 -24.34
N ALA A 93 -11.86 -18.76 -23.93
CA ALA A 93 -12.42 -17.66 -23.15
C ALA A 93 -11.84 -17.71 -21.72
N TYR A 94 -10.92 -16.79 -21.41
CA TYR A 94 -10.44 -16.59 -20.05
C TYR A 94 -11.49 -15.80 -19.27
N SER A 95 -12.32 -16.49 -18.48
CA SER A 95 -13.40 -15.87 -17.70
C SER A 95 -13.05 -15.69 -16.21
N GLU A 96 -12.01 -16.36 -15.72
CA GLU A 96 -11.64 -16.39 -14.30
C GLU A 96 -10.12 -16.34 -14.11
N GLN A 97 -9.65 -15.85 -12.96
CA GLN A 97 -8.21 -15.68 -12.68
C GLN A 97 -7.42 -16.99 -12.82
N TYR A 98 -7.96 -18.09 -12.31
CA TYR A 98 -7.31 -19.40 -12.34
C TYR A 98 -7.28 -20.05 -13.73
N THR A 99 -7.99 -19.49 -14.71
CA THR A 99 -7.93 -19.95 -16.11
C THR A 99 -6.80 -19.28 -16.89
N GLY A 100 -6.20 -18.21 -16.36
CA GLY A 100 -5.17 -17.43 -17.04
C GLY A 100 -3.83 -18.16 -17.13
N ASN A 101 -3.10 -17.95 -18.23
CA ASN A 101 -1.76 -18.51 -18.41
C ASN A 101 -0.79 -18.08 -17.29
N TRP A 102 -0.94 -16.85 -16.77
CA TRP A 102 -0.14 -16.37 -15.65
C TRP A 102 -0.33 -17.24 -14.40
N TRP A 103 -1.58 -17.60 -14.07
CA TRP A 103 -1.88 -18.46 -12.92
C TRP A 103 -1.20 -19.81 -13.06
N LYS A 104 -1.39 -20.46 -14.23
CA LYS A 104 -0.80 -21.76 -14.53
C LYS A 104 0.72 -21.75 -14.40
N ASN A 105 1.37 -20.76 -15.02
CA ASN A 105 2.83 -20.65 -15.01
C ASN A 105 3.36 -20.36 -13.59
N THR A 106 2.64 -19.55 -12.82
CA THR A 106 3.01 -19.23 -11.44
C THR A 106 2.90 -20.46 -10.57
N GLU A 107 1.79 -21.22 -10.67
CA GLU A 107 1.59 -22.45 -9.92
C GLU A 107 2.65 -23.51 -10.24
N THR A 108 3.06 -23.65 -11.50
CA THR A 108 4.16 -24.56 -11.90
C THR A 108 5.54 -24.13 -11.42
N SER A 109 5.72 -22.86 -11.05
CA SER A 109 7.00 -22.35 -10.53
C SER A 109 7.13 -22.47 -9.02
N LEU A 110 6.03 -22.83 -8.32
CA LEU A 110 6.05 -23.04 -6.88
C LEU A 110 6.66 -24.41 -6.53
N PRO A 111 7.25 -24.56 -5.34
CA PRO A 111 7.74 -25.86 -4.88
C PRO A 111 6.65 -26.92 -4.81
N ASP A 112 7.02 -28.18 -5.02
CA ASP A 112 6.10 -29.31 -4.94
C ASP A 112 5.31 -29.31 -3.61
N GLY A 113 3.99 -29.49 -3.73
CA GLY A 113 3.06 -29.44 -2.60
C GLY A 113 2.52 -28.04 -2.26
N SER A 114 3.04 -26.98 -2.87
CA SER A 114 2.52 -25.61 -2.70
C SER A 114 1.30 -25.35 -3.58
N LYS A 115 0.37 -24.51 -3.10
CA LYS A 115 -0.80 -24.05 -3.87
C LYS A 115 -0.88 -22.53 -3.89
N LEU A 116 -1.32 -21.98 -5.01
CA LEU A 116 -1.51 -20.54 -5.16
C LEU A 116 -2.84 -20.11 -4.52
N LEU A 117 -2.80 -19.15 -3.59
CA LEU A 117 -3.97 -18.50 -3.02
C LEU A 117 -4.04 -17.05 -3.51
N SER A 118 -5.17 -16.67 -4.09
CA SER A 118 -5.45 -15.30 -4.52
C SER A 118 -6.38 -14.62 -3.53
N ILE A 119 -6.04 -13.39 -3.19
CA ILE A 119 -6.86 -12.49 -2.37
C ILE A 119 -7.24 -11.30 -3.24
N ILE A 120 -8.54 -11.02 -3.31
CA ILE A 120 -9.09 -9.87 -4.03
C ILE A 120 -9.58 -8.87 -3.00
N LEU A 121 -8.95 -7.70 -2.99
CA LEU A 121 -9.47 -6.50 -2.35
C LEU A 121 -10.21 -5.68 -3.40
N TYR A 122 -11.45 -5.31 -3.12
CA TYR A 122 -12.18 -4.40 -3.99
C TYR A 122 -12.93 -3.36 -3.16
N SER A 123 -13.04 -2.16 -3.71
CA SER A 123 -13.78 -1.06 -3.13
C SER A 123 -14.59 -0.37 -4.20
N ASN A 124 -15.87 -0.15 -3.93
CA ASN A 124 -16.76 0.62 -4.80
C ASN A 124 -17.57 1.59 -3.95
N ALA A 125 -17.82 2.80 -4.45
CA ALA A 125 -18.59 3.78 -3.71
C ALA A 125 -20.01 3.25 -3.50
N THR A 126 -20.47 3.20 -2.25
CA THR A 126 -21.86 2.86 -1.91
C THR A 126 -22.47 4.02 -1.15
N THR A 127 -23.68 4.42 -1.51
CA THR A 127 -24.47 5.40 -0.75
C THR A 127 -24.89 4.78 0.57
N THR A 128 -24.61 5.47 1.68
CA THR A 128 -24.84 4.98 3.05
C THR A 128 -26.05 5.61 3.72
N ASP A 129 -26.61 6.68 3.17
CA ASP A 129 -27.83 7.31 3.68
C ASP A 129 -29.04 7.03 2.78
N THR A 130 -30.22 7.12 3.39
CA THR A 130 -31.51 7.00 2.70
C THR A 130 -31.75 8.10 1.67
N LEU A 131 -31.00 9.20 1.72
CA LEU A 131 -31.11 10.37 0.86
C LEU A 131 -29.98 10.50 -0.19
N GLY A 132 -28.99 9.60 -0.21
CA GLY A 132 -27.87 9.60 -1.16
C GLY A 132 -26.81 10.71 -0.98
N LYS A 133 -26.81 11.46 0.13
CA LYS A 133 -25.88 12.55 0.43
C LYS A 133 -24.54 12.09 1.02
N SER A 134 -24.46 10.88 1.56
CA SER A 134 -23.19 10.30 2.01
C SER A 134 -22.90 9.02 1.26
N SER A 135 -21.70 8.95 0.69
CA SER A 135 -21.12 7.71 0.21
C SER A 135 -19.92 7.35 1.08
N LEU A 136 -19.69 6.05 1.20
CA LEU A 136 -18.45 5.48 1.73
C LEU A 136 -17.94 4.46 0.73
N HIS A 137 -16.65 4.18 0.79
CA HIS A 137 -15.98 3.17 -0.02
C HIS A 137 -15.71 1.94 0.86
N PRO A 138 -16.67 1.01 1.01
CA PRO A 138 -16.42 -0.24 1.72
C PRO A 138 -15.31 -1.03 1.02
N ILE A 139 -14.34 -1.49 1.80
CA ILE A 139 -13.30 -2.41 1.36
C ILE A 139 -13.79 -3.82 1.68
N TYR A 140 -14.01 -4.61 0.64
CA TYR A 140 -14.31 -6.03 0.78
C TYR A 140 -13.08 -6.87 0.42
N ILE A 141 -12.91 -7.96 1.16
CA ILE A 141 -11.93 -9.01 0.89
C ILE A 141 -12.65 -10.29 0.44
N SER A 142 -12.08 -10.99 -0.54
CA SER A 142 -12.58 -12.28 -1.02
C SER A 142 -11.45 -13.14 -1.57
N ILE A 143 -11.68 -14.45 -1.70
CA ILE A 143 -10.71 -15.38 -2.26
C ILE A 143 -10.88 -15.44 -3.78
N GLY A 144 -9.82 -15.16 -4.53
CA GLY A 144 -9.81 -15.16 -5.99
C GLY A 144 -9.87 -16.55 -6.63
N ASN A 145 -9.56 -17.60 -5.87
CA ASN A 145 -9.72 -18.99 -6.28
C ASN A 145 -11.20 -19.44 -6.38
N ILE A 146 -12.12 -18.66 -5.81
CA ILE A 146 -13.56 -18.93 -5.88
C ILE A 146 -14.12 -18.30 -7.16
N SER A 147 -14.91 -19.06 -7.92
CA SER A 147 -15.54 -18.58 -9.17
C SER A 147 -16.36 -17.31 -8.93
N THR A 148 -16.41 -16.43 -9.93
CA THR A 148 -17.10 -15.13 -9.83
C THR A 148 -18.57 -15.28 -9.43
N LYS A 149 -19.25 -16.32 -9.94
CA LYS A 149 -20.64 -16.64 -9.59
C LYS A 149 -20.82 -16.85 -8.08
N ARG A 150 -19.91 -17.58 -7.43
CA ARG A 150 -19.95 -17.84 -5.99
C ARG A 150 -19.43 -16.64 -5.20
N ARG A 151 -18.36 -16.00 -5.68
CA ARG A 151 -17.75 -14.82 -5.07
C ARG A 151 -18.74 -13.66 -4.96
N ASN A 152 -19.71 -13.53 -5.86
CA ASN A 152 -20.72 -12.47 -5.82
C ASN A 152 -21.80 -12.64 -4.75
N LYS A 153 -21.81 -13.74 -4.00
CA LYS A 153 -22.70 -13.91 -2.85
C LYS A 153 -22.12 -13.23 -1.61
N SER A 154 -22.99 -12.79 -0.70
CA SER A 154 -22.60 -12.04 0.50
C SER A 154 -21.72 -12.85 1.46
N ASP A 155 -21.92 -14.17 1.53
CA ASP A 155 -21.16 -15.09 2.37
C ASP A 155 -19.74 -15.40 1.84
N ALA A 156 -19.45 -15.06 0.58
CA ALA A 156 -18.15 -15.28 -0.05
C ALA A 156 -17.22 -14.05 0.04
N LYS A 157 -17.65 -13.01 0.77
CA LYS A 157 -16.94 -11.74 0.91
C LYS A 157 -17.04 -11.27 2.35
N GLN A 158 -15.95 -10.72 2.86
CA GLN A 158 -15.94 -10.10 4.18
C GLN A 158 -15.73 -8.60 4.04
N LEU A 159 -16.52 -7.79 4.75
CA LEU A 159 -16.25 -6.37 4.89
C LEU A 159 -15.07 -6.21 5.84
N LEU A 160 -14.01 -5.53 5.37
CA LEU A 160 -12.81 -5.27 6.16
C LEU A 160 -12.86 -3.88 6.82
N GLY A 161 -13.51 -2.92 6.16
CA GLY A 161 -13.64 -1.56 6.68
C GLY A 161 -14.19 -0.60 5.63
N TYR A 162 -14.12 0.70 5.93
CA TYR A 162 -14.56 1.76 5.03
C TYR A 162 -13.42 2.75 4.78
N LEU A 163 -13.16 3.08 3.51
CA LEU A 163 -12.33 4.22 3.17
C LEU A 163 -13.15 5.51 3.31
N PRO A 164 -12.61 6.53 3.99
CA PRO A 164 -13.27 7.82 4.10
C PRO A 164 -13.32 8.49 2.73
N ILE A 165 -14.47 9.05 2.37
CA ILE A 165 -14.56 9.96 1.23
C ILE A 165 -14.20 11.36 1.72
N LEU A 166 -13.12 11.89 1.16
CA LEU A 166 -12.71 13.27 1.44
C LEU A 166 -13.79 14.23 0.93
N LYS A 167 -14.34 15.02 1.85
CA LYS A 167 -15.25 16.11 1.54
C LYS A 167 -14.49 17.42 1.68
N ALA A 168 -14.49 18.22 0.62
CA ALA A 168 -14.01 19.59 0.71
C ALA A 168 -14.93 20.39 1.62
N LYS A 169 -14.35 21.27 2.45
CA LYS A 169 -15.07 22.19 3.33
C LYS A 169 -15.84 23.23 2.53
N ASP A 170 -15.28 23.65 1.40
CA ASP A 170 -15.90 24.64 0.52
C ASP A 170 -15.58 24.41 -0.97
N LYS A 171 -16.15 25.26 -1.84
CA LYS A 171 -15.98 25.20 -3.29
C LYS A 171 -14.56 25.58 -3.75
N PHE A 172 -13.81 26.34 -2.97
CA PHE A 172 -12.44 26.75 -3.27
C PHE A 172 -11.47 25.60 -3.00
N GLU A 173 -11.57 24.96 -1.83
CA GLU A 173 -10.79 23.77 -1.47
C GLU A 173 -11.03 22.64 -2.47
N LYS A 174 -12.28 22.39 -2.86
CA LYS A 174 -12.61 21.38 -3.89
C LYS A 174 -11.88 21.61 -5.22
N LYS A 175 -11.56 22.86 -5.56
CA LYS A 175 -10.83 23.23 -6.79
C LYS A 175 -9.32 23.23 -6.61
N SER A 176 -8.81 23.22 -5.37
CA SER A 176 -7.39 23.21 -5.08
C SER A 176 -6.67 22.01 -5.68
N LYS A 177 -5.43 22.23 -6.11
CA LYS A 177 -4.55 21.16 -6.62
C LYS A 177 -4.29 20.10 -5.55
N ASP A 178 -4.14 20.52 -4.30
CA ASP A 178 -3.83 19.63 -3.18
C ASP A 178 -5.01 18.70 -2.90
N PHE A 179 -6.23 19.24 -2.83
CA PHE A 179 -7.44 18.43 -2.66
C PHE A 179 -7.64 17.45 -3.83
N LYS A 180 -7.44 17.92 -5.07
CA LYS A 180 -7.51 17.04 -6.25
C LYS A 180 -6.49 15.90 -6.18
N LYS A 181 -5.26 16.18 -5.72
CA LYS A 181 -4.22 15.16 -5.55
C LYS A 181 -4.59 14.13 -4.47
N LEU A 182 -5.24 14.56 -3.40
CA LEU A 182 -5.70 13.69 -2.32
C LEU A 182 -6.86 12.77 -2.74
N VAL A 183 -7.73 13.20 -3.65
CA VAL A 183 -8.88 12.42 -4.15
C VAL A 183 -8.50 11.45 -5.29
N LEU A 184 -7.34 11.63 -5.91
CA LEU A 184 -6.87 10.84 -7.07
C LEU A 184 -6.00 9.63 -6.71
N ILE A 185 -5.81 9.35 -5.41
CA ILE A 185 -5.14 8.14 -4.90
C ILE A 185 -6.13 6.96 -4.98
#